data_AF-A0A7W1BGC6-F1
#
_entry.id   AF-A0A7W1BGC6-F1
#
_cell.length_a   1.000
_cell.length_b   1.000
_cell.length_c   1.000
_cell.angle_alpha   90.00
_cell.angle_beta   90.00
_cell.angle_gamma   90.00
#
_symmetry.space_group_name_H-M   'P 1'
#
loop_
_entity.id
_entity.type
_entity.pdbx_description
1 polymer ?
#
loop_
_entity_poly.entity_id
_entity_poly.type
_entity_poly.pdbx_seq_one_letter_code
_entity_poly.pdbx_strand_id
1 'polypeptide(L)'
;MRAGHVLSLQYHNHKDETMHVLAGELILRTQPESELVARAFKAGETVRIPPKLIHQIEAVVDSDVLEASTPELDDLVRLQDRYGRG
;
A
#
# COMPACT_ATOMS: atom_id res chain seq x y z
N MET A 1 -5.83 -8.79 -5.92
CA MET A 1 -4.47 -8.59 -6.45
C MET A 1 -3.87 -9.94 -6.82
N ARG A 2 -3.18 -10.06 -7.97
CA ARG A 2 -2.52 -11.32 -8.37
C ARG A 2 -1.15 -11.44 -7.73
N ALA A 3 -0.70 -12.67 -7.48
CA ALA A 3 0.65 -12.97 -6.97
C ALA A 3 1.74 -12.26 -7.80
N GLY A 4 2.70 -11.65 -7.13
CA GLY A 4 3.78 -10.88 -7.72
C GLY A 4 3.39 -9.49 -8.23
N HIS A 5 2.12 -9.07 -8.13
CA HIS A 5 1.72 -7.72 -8.50
C HIS A 5 2.18 -6.72 -7.42
N VAL A 6 2.97 -5.74 -7.85
CA VAL A 6 3.52 -4.67 -7.01
C VAL A 6 2.98 -3.33 -7.48
N LEU A 7 2.33 -2.59 -6.59
CA LEU A 7 1.91 -1.21 -6.86
C LEU A 7 3.12 -0.27 -6.82
N SER A 8 2.99 0.91 -7.44
CA SER A 8 4.04 1.93 -7.34
C SER A 8 4.17 2.43 -5.91
N LEU A 9 5.37 2.83 -5.50
CA LEU A 9 5.57 3.57 -4.26
C LEU A 9 4.82 4.90 -4.37
N GLN A 10 3.94 5.19 -3.42
CA GLN A 10 2.97 6.28 -3.55
C GLN A 10 2.51 6.82 -2.20
N TYR A 11 1.86 7.97 -2.22
CA TYR A 11 1.14 8.54 -1.07
C TYR A 11 -0.09 9.32 -1.56
N HIS A 12 -0.96 9.70 -0.62
CA HIS A 12 -2.13 10.56 -0.85
C HIS A 12 -1.96 11.91 -0.14
N ASN A 13 -2.35 13.04 -0.73
CA ASN A 13 -2.22 14.33 -0.02
C ASN A 13 -3.28 14.50 1.08
N HIS A 14 -4.48 13.97 0.84
CA HIS A 14 -5.70 14.14 1.63
C HIS A 14 -6.45 12.82 1.89
N LYS A 15 -6.39 11.84 0.97
CA LYS A 15 -7.15 10.59 1.11
C LYS A 15 -6.71 9.82 2.37
N ASP A 16 -7.66 9.49 3.23
CA ASP A 16 -7.47 8.59 4.37
C ASP A 16 -8.07 7.23 4.02
N GLU A 17 -7.23 6.19 4.03
CA GLU A 17 -7.60 4.87 3.52
C GLU A 17 -7.47 3.80 4.59
N THR A 18 -8.34 2.82 4.52
CA THR A 18 -8.24 1.58 5.28
C THR A 18 -8.30 0.41 4.33
N MET A 19 -7.31 -0.48 4.43
CA MET A 19 -7.24 -1.73 3.69
C MET A 19 -7.45 -2.90 4.65
N HIS A 20 -8.30 -3.84 4.27
CA HIS A 20 -8.53 -5.10 4.98
C HIS A 20 -8.29 -6.29 4.04
N VAL A 21 -7.51 -7.28 4.49
CA VAL A 21 -7.23 -8.49 3.71
C VAL A 21 -8.34 -9.51 3.95
N LEU A 22 -9.15 -9.79 2.93
CA LEU A 22 -10.17 -10.84 3.00
C LEU A 22 -9.56 -12.23 2.85
N ALA A 23 -8.62 -12.37 1.93
CA ALA A 23 -7.93 -13.63 1.63
C ALA A 23 -6.53 -13.35 1.08
N GLY A 24 -5.61 -14.30 1.28
CA GLY A 24 -4.24 -14.21 0.78
C GLY A 24 -3.25 -13.55 1.75
N GLU A 25 -2.16 -13.06 1.19
CA GLU A 25 -1.02 -12.47 1.92
C GLU A 25 -0.37 -11.36 1.08
N LEU A 26 -0.16 -10.22 1.74
CA LEU A 26 0.45 -9.04 1.16
C LEU A 26 1.69 -8.64 1.96
N ILE A 27 2.63 -7.97 1.29
CA ILE A 27 3.64 -7.15 1.95
C ILE A 27 3.22 -5.69 1.78
N LEU A 28 3.01 -5.00 2.90
CA LEU A 28 2.86 -3.56 2.92
C LEU A 28 4.19 -2.95 3.38
N ARG A 29 4.77 -2.12 2.52
CA ARG A 29 5.90 -1.25 2.86
C ARG A 29 5.36 0.11 3.23
N THR A 30 5.78 0.68 4.35
CA THR A 30 5.41 2.05 4.77
C THR A 30 6.64 2.81 5.22
N GLN A 31 6.63 4.13 5.05
CA GLN A 31 7.68 5.02 5.56
C GLN A 31 7.03 6.07 6.48
N PRO A 32 6.74 5.72 7.75
CA PRO A 32 6.13 6.65 8.71
C PRO A 32 7.11 7.73 9.19
N GLU A 33 8.42 7.45 9.12
CA GLU A 33 9.50 8.40 9.45
C GLU A 33 10.46 8.52 8.25
N SER A 34 11.75 8.20 8.42
CA SER A 34 12.75 8.27 7.35
C SER A 34 13.02 6.95 6.64
N GLU A 35 12.64 5.81 7.23
CA GLU A 35 12.96 4.49 6.70
C GLU A 35 11.73 3.74 6.21
N LEU A 36 11.90 3.02 5.10
CA LEU A 36 10.86 2.16 4.54
C LEU A 36 10.87 0.82 5.29
N VAL A 37 9.81 0.55 6.04
CA VAL A 37 9.63 -0.70 6.79
C VAL A 37 8.62 -1.60 6.08
N ALA A 38 8.93 -2.89 5.98
CA ALA A 38 8.06 -3.87 5.37
C ALA A 38 7.40 -4.75 6.44
N ARG A 39 6.10 -4.97 6.31
CA ARG A 39 5.34 -5.90 7.15
C ARG A 39 4.41 -6.77 6.31
N ALA A 40 4.34 -8.06 6.64
CA ALA A 40 3.36 -8.97 6.07
C ALA A 40 1.97 -8.75 6.68
N PHE A 41 0.94 -8.81 5.84
CA PHE A 41 -0.47 -8.74 6.21
C PHE A 41 -1.20 -9.95 5.66
N LYS A 42 -1.89 -10.67 6.53
CA LYS A 42 -2.63 -11.89 6.24
C LYS A 42 -4.13 -11.66 6.31
N ALA A 43 -4.89 -12.61 5.79
CA ALA A 43 -6.35 -12.63 5.89
C ALA A 43 -6.84 -12.31 7.32
N GLY A 44 -7.78 -11.39 7.43
CA GLY A 44 -8.33 -10.88 8.68
C GLY A 44 -7.60 -9.66 9.26
N GLU A 45 -6.41 -9.31 8.77
CA GLU A 45 -5.69 -8.11 9.21
C GLU A 45 -6.16 -6.84 8.49
N THR A 46 -6.13 -5.73 9.22
CA THR A 46 -6.53 -4.40 8.75
C THR A 46 -5.42 -3.40 9.01
N VAL A 47 -5.26 -2.44 8.10
CA VAL A 47 -4.34 -1.32 8.24
C VAL A 47 -5.01 -0.03 7.79
N ARG A 48 -4.77 1.04 8.55
CA ARG A 48 -5.07 2.41 8.12
C ARG A 48 -3.83 3.01 7.47
N ILE A 49 -4.01 3.57 6.29
CA ILE A 49 -3.02 4.31 5.51
C ILE A 49 -3.43 5.78 5.57
N PRO A 50 -2.93 6.56 6.55
CA PRO A 50 -3.28 7.97 6.67
C PRO A 50 -2.68 8.81 5.53
N PRO A 51 -3.21 10.03 5.31
CA PRO A 51 -2.65 10.95 4.32
C PRO A 51 -1.14 11.17 4.54
N LYS A 52 -0.42 11.33 3.43
CA LYS A 52 1.03 11.54 3.35
C LYS A 52 1.89 10.36 3.81
N LEU A 53 1.30 9.24 4.23
CA LEU A 53 2.06 8.03 4.46
C LEU A 53 2.53 7.46 3.12
N ILE A 54 3.84 7.46 2.89
CA ILE A 54 4.45 6.78 1.76
C ILE A 54 4.28 5.28 1.98
N HIS A 55 3.70 4.60 1.00
CA HIS A 55 3.44 3.18 1.08
C HIS A 55 3.54 2.47 -0.28
N GLN A 56 3.73 1.16 -0.24
CA GLN A 56 3.72 0.26 -1.40
C GLN A 56 3.10 -1.08 -1.00
N ILE A 57 2.23 -1.62 -1.84
CA ILE A 57 1.61 -2.93 -1.63
C ILE A 57 2.13 -3.91 -2.68
N GLU A 58 2.54 -5.08 -2.21
CA GLU A 58 2.93 -6.23 -3.02
C GLU A 58 2.10 -7.44 -2.62
N ALA A 59 1.54 -8.14 -3.60
CA ALA A 59 0.82 -9.39 -3.37
C ALA A 59 1.79 -10.58 -3.42
N VAL A 60 1.94 -11.28 -2.28
CA VAL A 60 2.80 -12.47 -2.18
C VAL A 60 2.13 -13.66 -2.86
N VAL A 61 0.82 -13.79 -2.64
CA VAL A 61 -0.07 -14.75 -3.30
C VAL A 61 -1.28 -14.00 -3.88
N ASP A 62 -2.11 -14.70 -4.65
CA ASP A 62 -3.41 -14.15 -5.05
C ASP A 62 -4.21 -13.76 -3.79
N SER A 63 -4.57 -12.49 -3.71
CA SER A 63 -5.11 -11.87 -2.50
C SER A 63 -6.32 -11.03 -2.81
N ASP A 64 -7.34 -11.10 -1.96
CA ASP A 64 -8.53 -10.24 -2.04
C ASP A 64 -8.48 -9.22 -0.91
N VAL A 65 -8.66 -7.94 -1.27
CA VAL A 65 -8.66 -6.83 -0.31
C VAL A 65 -9.91 -5.99 -0.47
N LEU A 66 -10.38 -5.45 0.67
CA LEU A 66 -11.34 -4.36 0.69
C LEU A 66 -10.60 -3.07 1.03
N GLU A 67 -10.86 -2.05 0.24
CA GLU A 67 -10.37 -0.69 0.47
C GLU A 67 -11.58 0.21 0.73
N ALA A 68 -11.51 0.98 1.81
CA ALA A 68 -12.46 2.03 2.13
C ALA A 68 -11.68 3.32 2.37
N SER A 69 -12.11 4.42 1.78
CA SER A 69 -11.42 5.70 1.90
C SER A 69 -12.37 6.89 1.85
N THR A 70 -11.85 8.06 2.21
CA THR A 70 -12.47 9.35 1.89
C THR A 70 -12.53 9.56 0.36
N PRO A 71 -13.42 10.42 -0.17
CA PRO A 71 -13.81 10.40 -1.58
C PRO A 71 -12.79 11.00 -2.57
N GLU A 72 -11.54 11.25 -2.17
CA GLU A 72 -10.51 11.89 -2.99
C GLU A 72 -9.85 10.90 -3.97
N LEU A 73 -10.53 10.61 -5.08
CA LEU A 73 -10.14 9.59 -6.06
C LEU A 73 -8.84 9.92 -6.83
N ASP A 74 -8.59 11.20 -7.15
CA ASP A 74 -7.45 11.65 -7.98
C ASP A 74 -6.25 12.14 -7.15
N ASP A 75 -6.17 11.77 -5.88
CA ASP A 75 -5.22 12.33 -4.92
C ASP A 75 -3.91 11.54 -4.78
N LEU A 76 -3.65 10.62 -5.71
CA LEU A 76 -2.51 9.70 -5.69
C LEU A 76 -1.26 10.34 -6.29
N VAL A 77 -0.20 10.45 -5.49
CA VAL A 77 1.12 10.89 -5.93
C VAL A 77 2.06 9.70 -6.02
N ARG A 78 2.57 9.42 -7.22
CA ARG A 78 3.56 8.37 -7.45
C ARG A 78 4.95 8.89 -7.21
N LEU A 79 5.70 8.20 -6.37
CA LEU A 79 7.13 8.43 -6.23
C LEU A 79 7.84 7.59 -7.29
N GLN A 80 8.59 8.25 -8.16
CA GLN A 80 9.52 7.53 -9.02
C GLN A 80 10.56 6.89 -8.11
N ASP A 81 10.71 5.58 -8.22
CA ASP A 81 11.80 4.86 -7.59
C ASP A 81 13.12 5.42 -8.15
N ARG A 82 13.80 6.27 -7.36
CA ARG A 82 15.10 6.84 -7.72
C ARG A 82 16.23 5.80 -7.58
N TYR A 83 15.93 4.57 -7.17
CA TYR A 83 16.88 3.48 -7.34
C TYR A 83 16.91 3.05 -8.80
N GLY A 84 17.75 3.79 -9.54
CA GLY A 84 18.02 3.62 -10.95
C GLY A 84 18.28 2.17 -11.31
N ARG A 85 17.57 1.71 -12.33
CA ARG A 85 18.12 0.72 -13.25
C ARG A 85 19.28 1.39 -13.99
N GLY A 86 20.48 1.23 -13.43
CA GLY A 86 21.77 1.34 -14.10
C GLY A 86 22.43 -0.03 -14.11
#